data_AF-A0A947EQQ6-F1
#
_entry.id   AF-A0A947EQQ6-F1
#
_cell.length_a   1.000
_cell.length_b   1.000
_cell.length_c   1.000
_cell.angle_alpha   90.00
_cell.angle_beta   90.00
_cell.angle_gamma   90.00
#
_symmetry.space_group_name_H-M   'P 1'
#
loop_
_entity.id
_entity.type
_entity.pdbx_description
1 polymer ?
#
loop_
_entity_poly.entity_id
_entity_poly.type
_entity_poly.pdbx_seq_one_letter_code
_entity_poly.pdbx_strand_id
1 'polypeptide(L)'
;MECPKDSKEFKLSLDADQVPSNWPKTIQSLWWDAKGDWERAHDIVDQLSAPDATWIHAYLHRKEGDLWNAGYWYNRAGRPKSSKTLEEEFAEILDYILLGD
;
A
#
# COMPACT_ATOMS: atom_id res chain seq x y z
N MET A 1 -16.88 -9.25 -4.39
CA MET A 1 -16.66 -7.87 -4.84
C MET A 1 -15.57 -7.91 -5.91
N GLU A 2 -15.76 -7.20 -7.03
CA GLU A 2 -14.71 -7.10 -8.06
C GLU A 2 -13.53 -6.28 -7.53
N CYS A 3 -12.34 -6.51 -8.08
CA CYS A 3 -11.17 -5.70 -7.76
C CYS A 3 -11.44 -4.24 -8.20
N PRO A 4 -11.19 -3.24 -7.33
CA PRO A 4 -11.42 -1.84 -7.70
C PRO A 4 -10.56 -1.47 -8.89
N LYS A 5 -11.09 -0.61 -9.77
CA LYS A 5 -10.40 -0.11 -10.97
C LYS A 5 -9.89 1.31 -10.82
N ASP A 6 -10.38 2.02 -9.81
CA ASP A 6 -9.97 3.37 -9.48
C ASP A 6 -10.08 3.65 -7.97
N SER A 7 -9.54 4.80 -7.57
CA SER A 7 -9.58 5.28 -6.19
C SER A 7 -11.01 5.44 -5.62
N LYS A 8 -12.03 5.64 -6.46
CA LYS A 8 -13.43 5.78 -6.00
C LYS A 8 -14.02 4.41 -5.66
N GLU A 9 -13.85 3.43 -6.53
CA GLU A 9 -14.25 2.04 -6.28
C GLU A 9 -13.49 1.45 -5.07
N PHE A 10 -12.19 1.78 -4.93
CA PHE A 10 -11.41 1.38 -3.76
C PHE A 10 -12.03 1.94 -2.47
N LYS A 11 -12.37 3.24 -2.41
CA LYS A 11 -12.99 3.84 -1.23
C LYS A 11 -14.34 3.21 -0.89
N LEU A 12 -15.18 2.94 -1.89
CA LEU A 12 -16.47 2.24 -1.68
C LEU A 12 -16.27 0.84 -1.09
N SER A 13 -15.17 0.17 -1.42
CA SER A 13 -14.89 -1.16 -0.87
C SER A 13 -14.57 -1.18 0.63
N LEU A 14 -14.23 -0.03 1.22
CA LEU A 14 -13.86 0.06 2.64
C LEU A 14 -15.07 -0.14 3.58
N ASP A 15 -16.30 -0.06 3.07
CA ASP A 15 -17.52 -0.37 3.83
C ASP A 15 -17.67 -1.88 4.10
N ALA A 16 -16.90 -2.73 3.43
CA ALA A 16 -16.88 -4.16 3.70
C ALA A 16 -16.04 -4.48 4.96
N ASP A 17 -16.38 -5.61 5.61
CA ASP A 17 -15.62 -6.13 6.76
C ASP A 17 -14.35 -6.89 6.35
N GLN A 18 -14.31 -7.38 5.11
CA GLN A 18 -13.20 -8.19 4.59
C GLN A 18 -12.89 -7.84 3.15
N VAL A 19 -11.60 -7.76 2.85
CA VAL A 19 -11.09 -7.69 1.48
C VAL A 19 -11.17 -9.07 0.81
N PRO A 20 -11.66 -9.18 -0.44
CA PRO A 20 -11.68 -10.45 -1.16
C PRO A 20 -10.27 -11.05 -1.34
N SER A 21 -10.12 -12.34 -1.06
CA SER A 21 -8.84 -13.04 -1.11
C SER A 21 -8.23 -13.17 -2.50
N ASN A 22 -9.06 -13.04 -3.55
CA ASN A 22 -8.66 -13.10 -4.95
C ASN A 22 -8.14 -11.75 -5.50
N TRP A 23 -8.14 -10.68 -4.73
CA TRP A 23 -7.52 -9.41 -5.14
C TRP A 23 -5.99 -9.51 -5.14
N PRO A 24 -5.28 -8.67 -5.90
CA PRO A 24 -3.83 -8.52 -5.75
C PRO A 24 -3.44 -8.24 -4.30
N LYS A 25 -2.36 -8.88 -3.82
CA LYS A 25 -1.91 -8.73 -2.44
C LYS A 25 -1.52 -7.28 -2.08
N THR A 26 -1.00 -6.53 -3.04
CA THR A 26 -0.67 -5.12 -2.88
C THR A 26 -1.92 -4.26 -2.62
N ILE A 27 -3.03 -4.52 -3.32
CA ILE A 27 -4.32 -3.86 -3.05
C ILE A 27 -4.89 -4.32 -1.70
N GLN A 28 -4.77 -5.60 -1.34
CA GLN A 28 -5.18 -6.09 -0.02
C GLN A 28 -4.44 -5.37 1.12
N SER A 29 -3.13 -5.16 0.97
CA SER A 29 -2.31 -4.44 1.94
C SER A 29 -2.79 -3.00 2.13
N LEU A 30 -2.93 -2.23 1.04
CA LEU A 30 -3.43 -0.85 1.09
C LEU A 30 -4.85 -0.77 1.68
N TRP A 31 -5.70 -1.77 1.44
CA TRP A 31 -7.05 -1.83 1.99
C TRP A 31 -7.03 -1.95 3.51
N TRP A 32 -6.19 -2.83 4.07
CA TRP A 32 -6.04 -2.95 5.52
C TRP A 32 -5.45 -1.69 6.14
N ASP A 33 -4.47 -1.06 5.49
CA ASP A 33 -3.91 0.21 5.97
C ASP A 33 -4.96 1.33 5.98
N ALA A 34 -5.79 1.43 4.94
CA ALA A 34 -6.89 2.39 4.87
C ALA A 34 -7.99 2.14 5.91
N LYS A 35 -8.17 0.89 6.36
CA LYS A 35 -9.05 0.52 7.48
C LYS A 35 -8.42 0.77 8.85
N GLY A 36 -7.16 1.20 8.90
CA GLY A 36 -6.41 1.44 10.13
C GLY A 36 -5.74 0.21 10.72
N ASP A 37 -5.71 -0.92 10.00
CA ASP A 37 -5.04 -2.15 10.41
C ASP A 37 -3.66 -2.24 9.75
N TRP A 38 -2.74 -1.42 10.29
CA TRP A 38 -1.36 -1.33 9.79
C TRP A 38 -0.62 -2.68 9.88
N GLU A 39 -0.84 -3.45 10.94
CA GLU A 39 -0.15 -4.73 11.17
C GLU A 39 -0.48 -5.73 10.05
N ARG A 40 -1.77 -5.88 9.71
CA ARG A 40 -2.17 -6.73 8.57
C ARG A 40 -1.65 -6.21 7.24
N ALA A 41 -1.63 -4.89 7.04
CA ALA A 41 -1.09 -4.29 5.83
C ALA A 41 0.39 -4.63 5.66
N HIS A 42 1.17 -4.51 6.74
CA HIS A 42 2.59 -4.79 6.80
C HIS A 42 2.88 -6.28 6.60
N ASP A 43 2.21 -7.18 7.32
CA ASP A 43 2.38 -8.63 7.21
C ASP A 43 2.18 -9.14 5.76
N ILE A 44 1.25 -8.54 5.02
CA ILE A 44 1.01 -8.89 3.63
C ILE A 44 2.23 -8.55 2.76
N VAL A 45 2.83 -7.37 2.91
CA VAL A 45 3.96 -6.93 2.06
C VAL A 45 5.31 -7.45 2.53
N ASP A 46 5.44 -7.85 3.80
CA ASP A 46 6.63 -8.50 4.33
C ASP A 46 6.97 -9.81 3.60
N GLN A 47 5.94 -10.52 3.14
CA GLN A 47 6.08 -11.78 2.38
C GLN A 47 6.33 -11.56 0.88
N LEU A 48 6.41 -10.31 0.42
CA LEU A 48 6.51 -9.97 -1.01
C LEU A 48 7.82 -9.25 -1.31
N SER A 49 8.31 -9.47 -2.53
CA SER A 49 9.57 -8.87 -3.03
C SER A 49 9.39 -8.06 -4.31
N ALA A 50 8.15 -7.93 -4.81
CA ALA A 50 7.84 -7.17 -6.00
C ALA A 50 8.06 -5.65 -5.78
N PRO A 51 8.42 -4.87 -6.82
CA PRO A 51 8.74 -3.44 -6.67
C PRO A 51 7.61 -2.60 -6.07
N ASP A 52 6.37 -2.87 -6.47
CA ASP A 52 5.15 -2.25 -5.95
C ASP A 52 4.91 -2.58 -4.47
N ALA A 53 5.05 -3.85 -4.08
CA ALA A 53 4.98 -4.26 -2.67
C ALA A 53 6.09 -3.62 -1.82
N THR A 54 7.29 -3.48 -2.39
CA THR A 54 8.44 -2.86 -1.73
C THR A 54 8.20 -1.37 -1.47
N TRP A 55 7.51 -0.67 -2.38
CA TRP A 55 7.12 0.72 -2.17
C TRP A 55 6.05 0.87 -1.08
N ILE A 56 5.05 -0.01 -1.05
CA ILE A 56 4.08 -0.06 0.06
C ILE A 56 4.80 -0.28 1.40
N HIS A 57 5.78 -1.20 1.45
CA HIS A 57 6.57 -1.47 2.64
C HIS A 57 7.31 -0.23 3.14
N ALA A 58 7.93 0.53 2.24
CA ALA A 58 8.58 1.79 2.56
C ALA A 58 7.60 2.84 3.15
N TYR A 59 6.42 2.97 2.54
CA TYR A 59 5.35 3.84 3.01
C TYR A 59 4.86 3.44 4.41
N LEU A 60 4.66 2.15 4.67
CA LEU A 60 4.17 1.65 5.97
C LEU A 60 5.18 1.92 7.09
N HIS A 61 6.49 1.70 6.87
CA HIS A 61 7.52 2.08 7.83
C HIS A 61 7.59 3.59 8.05
N ARG A 62 7.36 4.38 6.99
CA ARG A 62 7.29 5.84 7.12
C ARG A 62 6.10 6.26 7.99
N LYS A 63 4.95 5.59 7.84
CA LYS A 63 3.71 5.85 8.60
C LYS A 63 3.86 5.53 10.10
N GLU A 64 4.53 4.44 10.46
CA GLU A 64 4.81 4.11 11.88
C GLU A 64 5.90 4.98 12.51
N GLY A 65 6.76 5.62 11.70
CA GLY A 65 7.83 6.50 12.16
C GLY A 65 9.24 5.90 12.12
N ASP A 66 9.41 4.66 11.65
CA ASP A 66 10.75 4.09 11.39
C ASP A 66 11.32 4.62 10.08
N LEU A 67 11.85 5.84 10.15
CA LEU A 67 12.38 6.54 8.98
C LEU A 67 13.64 5.88 8.40
N TRP A 68 14.40 5.14 9.22
CA TRP A 68 15.61 4.46 8.77
C TRP A 68 15.22 3.25 7.93
N ASN A 69 14.29 2.43 8.42
CA ASN A 69 13.85 1.24 7.70
C ASN A 69 13.00 1.63 6.47
N ALA A 70 12.16 2.67 6.59
CA ALA A 70 11.50 3.26 5.42
C ALA A 70 12.52 3.64 4.34
N GLY A 71 13.64 4.28 4.71
CA GLY A 71 14.73 4.61 3.80
C GLY A 71 15.35 3.39 3.12
N TYR A 72 15.56 2.29 3.85
CA TYR A 72 16.03 1.02 3.28
C TYR A 72 15.05 0.49 2.22
N TRP A 73 13.75 0.48 2.52
CA TRP A 73 12.73 -0.02 1.60
C TRP A 73 12.49 0.89 0.40
N TYR A 74 12.57 2.22 0.54
CA TYR A 74 12.54 3.15 -0.60
C TYR A 74 13.68 2.86 -1.58
N ASN A 75 14.91 2.69 -1.06
CA ASN A 75 16.06 2.32 -1.89
C ASN A 75 15.84 0.97 -2.59
N ARG A 76 15.28 -0.02 -1.87
CA ARG A 76 14.96 -1.32 -2.45
C ARG A 76 13.88 -1.24 -3.53
N ALA A 77 12.92 -0.31 -3.39
CA ALA A 77 11.89 -0.04 -4.38
C ALA A 77 12.42 0.77 -5.58
N GLY A 78 13.70 1.19 -5.56
CA GLY A 78 14.28 2.05 -6.59
C GLY A 78 13.67 3.46 -6.63
N ARG A 79 13.09 3.91 -5.51
CA ARG A 79 12.38 5.19 -5.41
C ARG A 79 13.04 6.10 -4.37
N PRO A 80 13.12 7.41 -4.60
CA PRO A 80 13.49 8.34 -3.55
C PRO A 80 12.42 8.33 -2.44
N LYS A 81 12.83 8.68 -1.22
CA LYS A 81 11.87 8.92 -0.13
C LYS A 81 10.88 10.00 -0.55
N SER A 82 9.59 9.73 -0.35
CA SER A 82 8.54 10.71 -0.66
C SER A 82 8.65 11.96 0.23
N SER A 83 8.52 13.13 -0.39
CA SER A 83 8.38 14.42 0.29
C SER A 83 6.93 14.85 0.49
N LYS A 84 5.97 14.09 -0.04
CA LYS A 84 4.53 14.36 0.05
C LYS A 84 3.99 13.96 1.43
N THR A 85 2.75 14.34 1.74
CA THR A 85 2.04 13.81 2.92
C THR A 85 1.86 12.28 2.82
N LEU A 86 1.48 11.63 3.92
CA LEU A 86 1.22 10.18 3.90
C LEU A 86 -0.01 9.87 3.03
N GLU A 87 -1.01 10.74 3.06
CA GLU A 87 -2.25 10.62 2.30
C GLU A 87 -2.00 10.75 0.79
N GLU A 88 -1.17 11.72 0.39
CA GLU A 88 -0.80 11.90 -1.02
C GLU A 88 0.06 10.76 -1.55
N GLU A 89 1.01 10.26 -0.75
CA GLU A 89 1.80 9.09 -1.14
C GLU A 89 0.94 7.83 -1.23
N PHE A 90 0.04 7.60 -0.28
CA PHE A 90 -0.91 6.48 -0.35
C PHE A 90 -1.71 6.52 -1.65
N ALA A 91 -2.28 7.69 -2.00
CA ALA A 91 -3.04 7.85 -3.23
C ALA A 91 -2.19 7.57 -4.48
N GLU A 92 -0.94 8.04 -4.49
CA GLU A 92 0.00 7.80 -5.58
C GLU A 92 0.32 6.30 -5.76
N ILE A 93 0.56 5.59 -4.66
CA ILE A 93 0.82 4.13 -4.67
C ILE A 93 -0.42 3.39 -5.17
N LEU A 94 -1.60 3.76 -4.66
CA LEU A 94 -2.87 3.15 -5.06
C LEU A 94 -3.12 3.32 -6.55
N ASP A 95 -3.02 4.55 -7.06
CA ASP A 95 -3.24 4.84 -8.47
C ASP A 95 -2.22 4.10 -9.35
N TYR A 96 -0.94 4.04 -8.95
CA TYR A 96 0.10 3.28 -9.65
C TYR A 96 -0.25 1.79 -9.78
N ILE A 97 -0.68 1.15 -8.69
CA ILE A 97 -1.06 -0.27 -8.69
C ILE A 97 -2.32 -0.52 -9.54
N LEU A 98 -3.30 0.38 -9.49
CA LEU A 98 -4.56 0.23 -10.21
C LEU A 98 -4.41 0.43 -11.73
N LEU A 99 -3.47 1.29 -12.15
CA LEU A 99 -3.18 1.53 -13.57
C LEU A 99 -2.31 0.43 -14.20
N GLY A 100 -1.60 -0.36 -13.39
CA GLY A 100 -0.84 -1.52 -13.85
C GLY A 100 0.49 -1.18 -14.53
N ASP A 101 1.09 -0.04 -14.19
CA ASP A 101 2.37 0.44 -14.72
C ASP A 101 3.60 -0.17 -14.04
#